data_AF-A0A377C139-F1
#
_entry.id   AF-A0A377C139-F1
#
_cell.length_a   1.000
_cell.length_b   1.000
_cell.length_c   1.000
_cell.angle_alpha   90.00
_cell.angle_beta   90.00
_cell.angle_gamma   90.00
#
_symmetry.space_group_name_H-M   'P 1'
#
loop_
_entity.id
_entity.type
_entity.pdbx_description
1 polymer ?
#
loop_
_entity_poly.entity_id
_entity_poly.type
_entity_poly.pdbx_seq_one_letter_code
_entity_poly.pdbx_strand_id
1 'polypeptide(L)' 'MSKAGASLATCYGPVSADVMAKAENIRLLILDVDGVTVRWPDLYWQ' A
#
# COMPACT_ATOMS: atom_id res chain seq x y z
N MET A 1 -26.14 5.46 13.40
CA MET A 1 -24.98 4.54 13.20
C MET A 1 -23.76 5.39 12.91
N SER A 2 -22.86 5.55 13.89
CA SER A 2 -21.64 6.34 13.72
C SER A 2 -20.68 5.58 12.80
N LYS A 3 -20.32 6.19 11.66
CA LYS A 3 -19.37 5.65 10.68
C LYS A 3 -17.92 5.86 11.15
N ALA A 4 -17.67 5.64 12.44
CA ALA A 4 -16.37 5.82 13.05
C ALA A 4 -15.47 4.64 12.67
N GLY A 5 -14.48 4.88 11.80
CA GLY A 5 -13.35 3.98 11.61
C GLY A 5 -13.68 2.61 11.01
N ALA A 6 -14.54 2.54 9.98
CA ALA A 6 -14.75 1.30 9.24
C ALA A 6 -13.43 0.90 8.56
N SER A 7 -12.74 -0.08 9.15
CA SER A 7 -11.52 -0.67 8.62
C SER A 7 -11.86 -2.05 8.06
N LEU A 8 -11.48 -2.30 6.82
CA LEU A 8 -11.70 -3.56 6.13
C LEU A 8 -10.51 -4.49 6.38
N ALA A 9 -10.79 -5.74 6.72
CA ALA A 9 -9.75 -6.73 6.93
C ALA A 9 -9.09 -7.13 5.60
N THR A 10 -7.76 -7.10 5.55
CA THR A 10 -6.94 -7.66 4.47
C THR A 10 -5.96 -8.68 5.04
N CYS A 11 -5.33 -9.49 4.18
CA CYS A 11 -4.30 -10.45 4.62
C CYS A 11 -3.03 -9.78 5.18
N TYR A 12 -2.84 -8.49 4.93
CA TYR A 12 -1.74 -7.67 5.46
C TYR A 12 -2.15 -6.86 6.71
N GLY A 13 -3.41 -6.96 7.13
CA GLY A 13 -3.97 -6.21 8.25
C GLY A 13 -5.16 -5.32 7.86
N PRO A 14 -5.76 -4.64 8.84
CA PRO A 14 -6.94 -3.82 8.61
C PRO A 14 -6.58 -2.50 7.89
N VAL A 15 -7.32 -2.15 6.84
CA VAL A 15 -7.13 -0.95 6.01
C VAL A 15 -8.39 -0.08 6.04
N SER A 16 -8.25 1.24 6.12
CA SER A 16 -9.41 2.14 6.20
C SER A 16 -10.28 2.10 4.94
N ALA A 17 -11.59 2.30 5.11
CA ALA A 17 -12.53 2.40 3.99
C ALA A 17 -12.14 3.48 2.97
N ASP A 18 -11.55 4.59 3.40
CA ASP A 18 -11.11 5.67 2.50
C ASP A 18 -9.95 5.23 1.60
N VAL A 19 -9.02 4.42 2.12
CA VAL A 19 -7.92 3.85 1.33
C VAL A 19 -8.49 2.83 0.34
N MET A 20 -9.43 2.00 0.76
CA MET A 20 -10.09 1.02 -0.12
C MET A 20 -10.86 1.70 -1.27
N ALA A 21 -11.60 2.78 -0.99
CA ALA A 21 -12.33 3.54 -2.01
C ALA A 21 -11.40 4.22 -3.03
N LYS A 22 -10.21 4.67 -2.60
CA LYS A 22 -9.18 5.17 -3.51
C LYS A 22 -8.57 4.04 -4.34
N ALA A 23 -8.25 2.92 -3.70
CA ALA A 23 -7.64 1.76 -4.35
C ALA A 23 -8.53 1.14 -5.45
N GLU A 24 -9.85 1.14 -5.27
CA GLU A 24 -10.83 0.64 -6.26
C GLU A 24 -10.72 1.34 -7.64
N ASN A 25 -10.28 2.59 -7.67
CA ASN A 25 -10.22 3.40 -8.90
C ASN A 25 -8.83 3.44 -9.55
N ILE A 26 -7.82 2.77 -8.98
CA ILE A 26 -6.45 2.82 -9.50
C ILE A 26 -6.36 2.01 -10.80
N ARG A 27 -5.98 2.69 -11.89
CA ARG A 27 -5.71 2.07 -13.22
C ARG A 27 -4.24 2.08 -13.61
N LEU A 28 -3.42 2.82 -12.89
CA LEU A 28 -1.98 2.94 -13.11
C LEU A 28 -1.28 2.96 -11.74
N LEU A 29 -0.28 2.10 -11.57
CA LEU A 29 0.59 2.06 -10.41
C LEU A 29 1.99 2.49 -10.84
N ILE A 30 2.47 3.60 -10.29
CA ILE A 30 3.83 4.08 -10.49
C ILE A 30 4.63 3.71 -9.24
N LEU A 31 5.75 3.04 -9.45
CA LEU A 31 6.65 2.61 -8.38
C LEU A 31 7.97 3.34 -8.55
N ASP A 32 8.52 3.81 -7.43
CA ASP A 32 9.92 4.20 -7.37
C ASP A 32 10.80 2.93 -7.41
N VAL A 33 12.06 3.07 -7.80
CA VAL A 33 12.99 1.93 -7.88
C VAL A 33 13.67 1.74 -6.53
N ASP A 34 14.21 2.82 -5.99
CA ASP A 34 15.09 2.81 -4.83
C ASP A 34 14.32 2.60 -3.52
N GLY A 35 14.55 1.47 -2.85
CA GLY A 35 13.90 1.13 -1.58
C GLY A 35 12.46 0.64 -1.69
N VAL A 36 11.87 0.66 -2.89
CA VAL A 36 10.54 0.07 -3.16
C VAL A 36 10.67 -1.26 -3.88
N THR A 37 11.37 -1.28 -5.03
CA THR A 37 11.56 -2.50 -5.84
C THR A 37 12.91 -3.15 -5.56
N VAL A 38 13.95 -2.35 -5.31
CA VAL A 38 15.31 -2.83 -5.03
C VAL A 38 15.69 -2.50 -3.60
N ARG A 39 16.26 -3.49 -2.89
CA ARG A 39 16.80 -3.29 -1.56
C ARG A 39 18.24 -2.77 -1.68
N TRP A 40 18.52 -1.60 -1.10
CA TRP A 40 19.84 -0.95 -1.08
C TRP A 40 21.07 -1.84 -0.76
N PRO A 41 21.00 -2.87 0.11
CA PRO A 41 22.15 -3.74 0.38
C PRO A 41 22.62 -4.56 -0.83
N ASP A 42 21.78 -4.74 -1.85
CA ASP A 42 22.10 -5.60 -3.00
C ASP A 42 23.03 -4.91 -4.02
N LEU A 43 23.24 -3.59 -3.93
CA LEU A 43 24.09 -2.79 -4.83
C LEU A 43 25.48 -2.45 -4.24
N TYR A 44 25.67 -2.58 -2.92
CA TYR A 44 26.88 -2.14 -2.22
C TYR A 44 27.74 -3.28 -1.66
N TRP A 45 27.34 -4.55 -1.86
CA TRP A 45 28.10 -5.74 -1.46
C TRP A 45 28.57 -6.63 -2.63
N GLN A 46 28.69 -6.07 -3.84
CA GLN A 46 29.49 -6.66 -4.92
C GLN A 46 30.61 -5.73 -5.34
#